data_AF-A0A661PHQ0-F1
#
_entry.id   AF-A0A661PHQ0-F1
#
_cell.length_a   1.000
_cell.length_b   1.000
_cell.length_c   1.000
_cell.angle_alpha   90.00
_cell.angle_beta   90.00
_cell.angle_gamma   90.00
#
_symmetry.space_group_name_H-M   'P 1'
#
loop_
_entity.id
_entity.type
_entity.pdbx_description
1 polymer ?
#
loop_
_entity_poly.entity_id
_entity_poly.type
_entity_poly.pdbx_seq_one_letter_code
_entity_poly.pdbx_strand_id
1 'polypeptide(L)'
;MSIHCAPDFSLDIPRDGEKNIGELVAEHKKKLPAPVVAARVGGKTVDLSTVPQPGADIELITLDSPAGLEILRHSAAHVMAEAVKALFPEVKVTIGPAIEDGFYYDFDRDQPFTPEDLKKIEKKMKELIKKNQPFQRRVVSREEALDQFSALGEDYKIELINELPEDETISLYQVGDFIDLCRGPHIPRTGLLKGGVKLLSVAGAYWRGDEHNKMLQRLYGTAFASKEKLQEHLRMLEEARRRDHRKLGRELELFSIQDEVGAGFIIWHPKGALLRTILEDFEKREHLKRGYQIVIGPQLLKQELWQMSGHYDHYRENMYFTRIEDQVYGIKPMNCLAHMLIYKAKVRSYRDLPQRYFELGTVYRHEKSGVLHGLMRVRGFTQDDAHIICTPEQLQDEITGIIAFVADIMGIFGFPFELELSTRPEDSIGTDEDWERATEALTQALESNKLDYEVNAGDGAFYGPKIDIKLKDALNRQWQCATIQCDFTLPERFDLTYIGTDGEKHRPIMLHRVILGSIERFIGILIEHYAGAFPTWLAPVQVKVLIVTDDQLEYARTVAEA
;
A
#
# COMPACT_ATOMS: atom_id res chain seq x y z
N MET A 1 -2.12 -20.03 -37.32
CA MET A 1 -2.78 -20.82 -36.26
C MET A 1 -3.18 -19.79 -35.23
N SER A 2 -4.48 -19.59 -35.09
CA SER A 2 -5.10 -18.46 -34.40
C SER A 2 -5.13 -18.73 -32.91
N ILE A 3 -4.64 -17.81 -32.09
CA ILE A 3 -4.80 -17.84 -30.62
C ILE A 3 -5.13 -16.42 -30.13
N HIS A 4 -5.95 -16.41 -29.08
CA HIS A 4 -6.90 -15.39 -28.67
C HIS A 4 -6.34 -14.19 -27.90
N CYS A 5 -6.98 -13.03 -28.12
CA CYS A 5 -7.33 -12.09 -27.07
C CYS A 5 -8.65 -11.39 -27.42
N ALA A 6 -9.36 -10.87 -26.42
CA ALA A 6 -10.46 -9.92 -26.61
C ALA A 6 -10.17 -8.64 -25.81
N PRO A 7 -10.44 -7.42 -26.32
CA PRO A 7 -10.77 -7.03 -27.68
C PRO A 7 -9.94 -5.82 -28.14
N ASP A 8 -8.71 -5.99 -28.64
CA ASP A 8 -8.00 -4.92 -29.36
C ASP A 8 -7.09 -5.48 -30.47
N PHE A 9 -7.64 -5.49 -31.69
CA PHE A 9 -7.00 -5.60 -33.01
C PHE A 9 -5.78 -6.53 -33.22
N SER A 10 -6.00 -7.65 -33.91
CA SER A 10 -4.94 -8.44 -34.54
C SER A 10 -4.66 -7.98 -35.99
N LEU A 11 -3.39 -7.96 -36.38
CA LEU A 11 -2.95 -7.70 -37.75
C LEU A 11 -2.19 -8.91 -38.28
N ASP A 12 -2.62 -9.43 -39.44
CA ASP A 12 -1.86 -10.42 -40.19
C ASP A 12 -0.64 -9.73 -40.82
N ILE A 13 0.54 -10.01 -40.26
CA ILE A 13 1.79 -9.39 -40.69
C ILE A 13 2.43 -10.25 -41.79
N PRO A 14 2.81 -9.67 -42.95
CA PRO A 14 3.42 -10.43 -44.03
C PRO A 14 4.78 -11.02 -43.60
N ARG A 15 5.10 -12.21 -44.14
CA ARG A 15 6.27 -13.04 -43.78
C ARG A 15 7.62 -12.55 -44.36
N ASP A 16 7.65 -11.36 -44.93
CA ASP A 16 8.77 -10.84 -45.71
C ASP A 16 9.90 -10.22 -44.87
N GLY A 17 9.74 -10.07 -43.54
CA GLY A 17 10.87 -9.87 -42.61
C GLY A 17 11.64 -8.55 -42.74
N GLU A 18 11.19 -7.62 -43.59
CA GLU A 18 11.90 -6.36 -43.87
C GLU A 18 11.28 -5.14 -43.17
N LYS A 19 9.99 -5.18 -42.78
CA LYS A 19 9.28 -4.03 -42.19
C LYS A 19 9.36 -4.01 -40.66
N ASN A 20 9.51 -2.82 -40.08
CA ASN A 20 9.36 -2.64 -38.64
C ASN A 20 7.88 -2.62 -38.23
N ILE A 21 7.61 -2.84 -36.94
CA ILE A 21 6.25 -2.87 -36.39
C ILE A 21 5.49 -1.55 -36.66
N GLY A 22 6.17 -0.41 -36.62
CA GLY A 22 5.59 0.90 -36.90
C GLY A 22 5.06 1.05 -38.33
N GLU A 23 5.79 0.50 -39.31
CA GLU A 23 5.37 0.46 -40.72
C GLU A 23 4.13 -0.42 -40.90
N LEU A 24 4.11 -1.58 -40.24
CA LEU A 24 2.98 -2.51 -40.26
C LEU A 24 1.71 -1.90 -39.63
N VAL A 25 1.88 -1.17 -38.53
CA VAL A 25 0.81 -0.40 -37.87
C VAL A 25 0.30 0.72 -38.79
N ALA A 26 1.21 1.42 -39.50
CA ALA A 26 0.84 2.51 -40.39
C ALA A 26 -0.05 2.07 -41.56
N GLU A 27 0.19 0.86 -42.10
CA GLU A 27 -0.63 0.26 -43.16
C GLU A 27 -2.07 -0.02 -42.73
N HIS A 28 -2.29 -0.21 -41.42
CA HIS A 28 -3.58 -0.57 -40.84
C HIS A 28 -4.22 0.52 -39.98
N LYS A 29 -3.66 1.73 -40.01
CA LYS A 29 -4.03 2.87 -39.14
C LYS A 29 -5.52 3.21 -39.12
N LYS A 30 -6.26 2.96 -40.20
CA LYS A 30 -7.72 3.24 -40.29
C LYS A 30 -8.58 2.31 -39.43
N LYS A 31 -8.02 1.19 -38.96
CA LYS A 31 -8.75 0.18 -38.19
C LYS A 31 -8.48 0.27 -36.68
N LEU A 32 -7.48 1.02 -36.24
CA LEU A 32 -7.05 1.00 -34.83
C LEU A 32 -7.87 1.98 -33.97
N PRO A 33 -8.34 1.57 -32.77
CA PRO A 33 -9.20 2.38 -31.91
C PRO A 33 -8.44 3.51 -31.20
N ALA A 34 -7.13 3.33 -30.99
CA ALA A 34 -6.26 4.29 -30.33
C ALA A 34 -4.84 4.27 -30.96
N PRO A 35 -4.00 5.31 -30.72
CA PRO A 35 -2.62 5.30 -31.18
C PRO A 35 -1.82 4.17 -30.54
N VAL A 36 -1.14 3.36 -31.34
CA VAL A 36 -0.22 2.33 -30.87
C VAL A 36 1.12 2.96 -30.51
N VAL A 37 1.70 2.56 -29.37
CA VAL A 37 2.95 3.12 -28.82
C VAL A 37 4.08 2.10 -28.75
N ALA A 38 3.77 0.82 -28.61
CA ALA A 38 4.73 -0.27 -28.55
C ALA A 38 4.05 -1.58 -28.96
N ALA A 39 4.77 -2.69 -28.91
CA ALA A 39 4.21 -4.01 -29.12
C ALA A 39 4.84 -5.04 -28.16
N ARG A 40 4.18 -6.17 -27.94
CA ARG A 40 4.80 -7.36 -27.34
C ARG A 40 5.14 -8.36 -28.44
N VAL A 41 6.37 -8.85 -28.43
CA VAL A 41 6.86 -9.88 -29.35
C VAL A 41 7.46 -11.00 -28.51
N GLY A 42 6.89 -12.21 -28.57
CA GLY A 42 7.33 -13.34 -27.75
C GLY A 42 7.31 -13.03 -26.24
N GLY A 43 6.29 -12.30 -25.78
CA GLY A 43 6.13 -11.89 -24.37
C GLY A 43 6.97 -10.69 -23.94
N LYS A 44 7.90 -10.18 -24.78
CA LYS A 44 8.73 -9.01 -24.47
C LYS A 44 8.18 -7.74 -25.09
N THR A 45 8.07 -6.67 -24.31
CA THR A 45 7.66 -5.35 -24.78
C THR A 45 8.79 -4.68 -25.57
N VAL A 46 8.52 -4.22 -26.79
CA VAL A 46 9.51 -3.67 -27.73
C VAL A 46 8.99 -2.40 -28.41
N ASP A 47 9.91 -1.54 -28.87
CA ASP A 47 9.56 -0.32 -29.63
C ASP A 47 8.98 -0.65 -31.00
N LEU A 48 8.20 0.28 -31.55
CA LEU A 48 7.67 0.17 -32.91
C LEU A 48 8.76 0.16 -34.00
N SER A 49 9.98 0.63 -33.70
CA SER A 49 11.12 0.55 -34.63
C SER A 49 11.71 -0.87 -34.73
N THR A 50 11.25 -1.81 -33.91
CA THR A 50 11.74 -3.19 -33.92
C THR A 50 11.30 -3.91 -35.19
N VAL A 51 12.22 -4.63 -35.83
CA VAL A 51 11.92 -5.54 -36.93
C VAL A 51 11.67 -6.93 -36.32
N PRO A 52 10.44 -7.46 -36.37
CA PRO A 52 10.13 -8.76 -35.78
C PRO A 52 10.67 -9.90 -36.64
N GLN A 53 10.98 -11.04 -36.01
CA GLN A 53 11.33 -12.25 -36.76
C GLN A 53 10.12 -12.77 -37.55
N PRO A 54 10.32 -13.36 -38.74
CA PRO A 54 9.23 -13.93 -39.52
C PRO A 54 8.40 -14.95 -38.72
N GLY A 55 7.09 -14.72 -38.63
CA GLY A 55 6.16 -15.61 -37.91
C GLY A 55 6.08 -15.40 -36.40
N ALA A 56 6.70 -14.35 -35.85
CA ALA A 56 6.51 -13.99 -34.45
C ALA A 56 5.08 -13.48 -34.18
N ASP A 57 4.52 -13.84 -33.02
CA ASP A 57 3.25 -13.30 -32.53
C ASP A 57 3.46 -11.87 -32.02
N ILE A 58 2.62 -10.94 -32.48
CA ILE A 58 2.73 -9.51 -32.21
C ILE A 58 1.43 -9.00 -31.60
N GLU A 59 1.52 -8.52 -30.37
CA GLU A 59 0.42 -7.86 -29.65
C GLU A 59 0.67 -6.35 -29.62
N LEU A 60 -0.30 -5.55 -30.07
CA LEU A 60 -0.13 -4.09 -30.11
C LEU A 60 -0.49 -3.47 -28.76
N ILE A 61 0.33 -2.53 -28.30
CA ILE A 61 0.08 -1.77 -27.09
C ILE A 61 -0.42 -0.39 -27.47
N THR A 62 -1.68 -0.09 -27.16
CA THR A 62 -2.27 1.23 -27.37
C THR A 62 -1.90 2.21 -26.26
N LEU A 63 -1.88 3.50 -26.57
CA LEU A 63 -1.50 4.60 -25.68
C LEU A 63 -2.33 4.66 -24.39
N ASP A 64 -3.58 4.23 -24.44
CA ASP A 64 -4.56 4.31 -23.35
C ASP A 64 -4.67 3.02 -22.51
N SER A 65 -4.03 1.93 -22.94
CA SER A 65 -3.88 0.72 -22.15
C SER A 65 -2.99 0.95 -20.91
N PRO A 66 -3.09 0.13 -19.85
CA PRO A 66 -2.21 0.22 -18.69
C PRO A 66 -0.71 0.20 -19.05
N ALA A 67 -0.30 -0.73 -19.92
CA ALA A 67 1.07 -0.82 -20.41
C ALA A 67 1.45 0.41 -21.26
N GLY A 68 0.53 0.95 -22.06
CA GLY A 68 0.76 2.17 -22.83
C GLY A 68 0.96 3.41 -21.97
N LEU A 69 0.23 3.52 -20.85
CA LEU A 69 0.40 4.60 -19.88
C LEU A 69 1.74 4.52 -19.16
N GLU A 70 2.20 3.32 -18.81
CA GLU A 70 3.54 3.11 -18.24
C GLU A 70 4.63 3.62 -19.20
N ILE A 71 4.57 3.22 -20.48
CA ILE A 71 5.50 3.66 -21.53
C ILE A 71 5.41 5.18 -21.75
N LEU A 72 4.20 5.74 -21.72
CA LEU A 72 3.97 7.18 -21.83
C LEU A 72 4.65 7.94 -20.68
N ARG A 73 4.48 7.47 -19.44
CA ARG A 73 5.07 8.07 -18.23
C ARG A 73 6.58 7.94 -18.21
N HIS A 74 7.11 6.79 -18.60
CA HIS A 74 8.55 6.60 -18.74
C HIS A 74 9.15 7.57 -19.77
N SER A 75 8.47 7.75 -20.90
CA SER A 75 8.85 8.74 -21.91
C SER A 75 8.72 10.19 -21.42
N ALA A 76 7.72 10.48 -20.58
CA ALA A 76 7.59 11.78 -19.94
C ALA A 76 8.74 12.09 -18.98
N ALA A 77 9.28 11.08 -18.29
CA ALA A 77 10.47 11.20 -17.46
C ALA A 77 11.70 11.65 -18.27
N HIS A 78 11.91 11.07 -19.47
CA HIS A 78 13.00 11.48 -20.36
C HIS A 78 12.81 12.91 -20.89
N VAL A 79 11.59 13.31 -21.24
CA VAL A 79 11.30 14.70 -21.63
C VAL A 79 11.51 15.67 -20.47
N MET A 80 11.25 15.23 -19.22
CA MET A 80 11.56 16.02 -18.03
C MET A 80 13.08 16.17 -17.86
N ALA A 81 13.85 15.09 -18.04
CA ALA A 81 15.30 15.14 -17.98
C ALA A 81 15.91 16.04 -19.08
N GLU A 82 15.43 15.94 -20.33
CA GLU A 82 15.81 16.86 -21.41
C GLU A 82 15.51 18.31 -21.04
N ALA A 83 14.32 18.58 -20.47
CA ALA A 83 13.95 19.91 -20.04
C ALA A 83 14.84 20.45 -18.90
N VAL A 84 15.20 19.59 -17.93
CA VAL A 84 16.11 19.95 -16.85
C VAL A 84 17.50 20.24 -17.38
N LYS A 85 18.10 19.35 -18.19
CA LYS A 85 19.43 19.57 -18.80
C LYS A 85 19.46 20.83 -19.67
N ALA A 86 18.38 21.15 -20.37
CA ALA A 86 18.30 22.37 -21.19
C ALA A 86 18.21 23.66 -20.36
N LEU A 87 17.70 23.61 -19.13
CA LEU A 87 17.58 24.77 -18.23
C LEU A 87 18.76 24.89 -17.25
N PHE A 88 19.32 23.74 -16.87
CA PHE A 88 20.35 23.58 -15.85
C PHE A 88 21.40 22.56 -16.36
N PRO A 89 22.29 22.97 -17.30
CA PRO A 89 23.22 22.06 -17.96
C PRO A 89 24.19 21.33 -17.01
N GLU A 90 24.47 21.93 -15.85
CA GLU A 90 25.34 21.41 -14.80
C GLU A 90 24.75 20.22 -14.02
N VAL A 91 23.43 20.03 -14.08
CA VAL A 91 22.74 18.97 -13.35
C VAL A 91 23.10 17.61 -13.93
N LYS A 92 23.40 16.64 -13.07
CA LYS A 92 23.60 15.24 -13.48
C LYS A 92 22.31 14.45 -13.32
N VAL A 93 22.06 13.54 -14.25
CA VAL A 93 20.85 12.69 -14.28
C VAL A 93 21.17 11.29 -13.78
N THR A 94 20.25 10.70 -13.01
CA THR A 94 20.47 9.38 -12.41
C THR A 94 19.44 8.34 -12.89
N ILE A 95 18.30 8.19 -12.23
CA ILE A 95 17.26 7.22 -12.58
C ILE A 95 15.89 7.90 -12.72
N GLY A 96 15.10 7.46 -13.69
CA GLY A 96 13.78 8.02 -13.96
C GLY A 96 12.72 7.00 -14.41
N PRO A 97 12.24 6.14 -13.49
CA PRO A 97 11.25 5.13 -13.83
C PRO A 97 9.84 5.71 -13.92
N ALA A 98 8.97 5.00 -14.62
CA ALA A 98 7.52 5.13 -14.45
C ALA A 98 7.10 4.53 -13.10
N ILE A 99 6.02 5.06 -12.54
CA ILE A 99 5.32 4.53 -11.36
C ILE A 99 3.83 4.45 -11.67
N GLU A 100 3.07 3.75 -10.82
CA GLU A 100 1.64 3.43 -11.02
C GLU A 100 0.78 4.65 -11.42
N ASP A 101 1.05 5.82 -10.86
CA ASP A 101 0.30 7.05 -11.13
C ASP A 101 1.10 8.16 -11.80
N GLY A 102 2.32 7.87 -12.26
CA GLY A 102 3.17 8.90 -12.83
C GLY A 102 4.59 8.44 -13.12
N PHE A 103 5.55 9.30 -12.83
CA PHE A 103 6.98 9.04 -12.96
C PHE A 103 7.74 9.92 -11.98
N TYR A 104 9.01 9.58 -11.78
CA TYR A 104 9.95 10.52 -11.18
C TYR A 104 11.26 10.52 -11.94
N TYR A 105 12.13 11.48 -11.63
CA TYR A 105 13.53 11.44 -12.04
C TYR A 105 14.39 12.05 -10.93
N ASP A 106 15.48 11.38 -10.59
CA ASP A 106 16.44 11.79 -9.58
C ASP A 106 17.60 12.57 -10.21
N PHE A 107 17.85 13.77 -9.67
CA PHE A 107 18.86 14.70 -10.16
C PHE A 107 19.88 15.00 -9.08
N ASP A 108 21.15 15.02 -9.47
CA ASP A 108 22.23 15.57 -8.65
C ASP A 108 22.44 17.05 -9.01
N ARG A 109 22.10 17.91 -8.05
CA ARG A 109 22.19 19.36 -8.17
C ARG A 109 22.45 19.95 -6.79
N ASP A 110 23.43 20.85 -6.69
CA ASP A 110 23.79 21.48 -5.41
C ASP A 110 22.67 22.39 -4.87
N GLN A 111 21.97 23.09 -5.75
CA GLN A 111 20.85 23.96 -5.39
C GLN A 111 19.51 23.21 -5.41
N PRO A 112 18.72 23.25 -4.31
CA PRO A 112 17.38 22.69 -4.29
C PRO A 112 16.48 23.24 -5.40
N PHE A 113 15.71 22.38 -6.07
CA PHE A 113 14.63 22.79 -6.97
C PHE A 113 13.54 23.51 -6.20
N THR A 114 13.12 24.65 -6.73
CA THR A 114 12.04 25.46 -6.16
C THR A 114 10.72 25.23 -6.90
N PRO A 115 9.56 25.55 -6.29
CA PRO A 115 8.27 25.55 -7.00
C PRO A 115 8.28 26.39 -8.28
N GLU A 116 9.06 27.48 -8.31
CA GLU A 116 9.29 28.32 -9.49
C GLU A 116 10.07 27.57 -10.58
N ASP A 117 11.07 26.78 -10.21
CA ASP A 117 11.80 25.95 -11.17
C ASP A 117 10.90 24.87 -11.78
N LEU A 118 9.99 24.27 -11.00
CA LEU A 118 9.01 23.31 -11.52
C LEU A 118 8.13 23.95 -12.60
N LYS A 119 7.71 25.21 -12.41
CA LYS A 119 6.96 25.95 -13.43
C LYS A 119 7.78 26.18 -14.71
N LYS A 120 9.07 26.49 -14.57
CA LYS A 120 9.99 26.66 -15.72
C LYS A 120 10.21 25.35 -16.46
N ILE A 121 10.47 24.26 -15.73
CA ILE A 121 10.67 22.91 -16.29
C ILE A 121 9.40 22.47 -17.02
N GLU A 122 8.22 22.59 -16.41
CA GLU A 122 6.95 22.23 -17.06
C GLU A 122 6.69 23.05 -18.33
N LYS A 123 7.04 24.35 -18.34
CA LYS A 123 6.97 25.18 -19.55
C LYS A 123 7.92 24.65 -20.64
N LYS A 124 9.15 24.31 -20.28
CA LYS A 124 10.14 23.77 -21.21
C LYS A 124 9.71 22.40 -21.76
N MET A 125 9.17 21.51 -20.92
CA MET A 125 8.59 20.23 -21.37
C MET A 125 7.48 20.45 -22.41
N LYS A 126 6.59 21.42 -22.20
CA LYS A 126 5.53 21.75 -23.18
C LYS A 126 6.11 22.24 -24.51
N GLU A 127 7.23 22.97 -24.49
CA GLU A 127 7.93 23.37 -25.72
C GLU A 127 8.52 22.15 -26.45
N LEU A 128 9.16 21.23 -25.73
CA LEU A 128 9.74 19.99 -26.29
C LEU A 128 8.67 19.04 -26.85
N ILE A 129 7.54 18.89 -26.16
CA ILE A 129 6.40 18.10 -26.63
C ILE A 129 5.85 18.67 -27.94
N LYS A 130 5.79 20.00 -28.08
CA LYS A 130 5.34 20.66 -29.33
C LYS A 130 6.31 20.45 -30.50
N LYS A 131 7.61 20.29 -30.24
CA LYS A 131 8.60 19.96 -31.29
C LYS A 131 8.39 18.57 -31.89
N ASN A 132 7.69 17.67 -31.17
CA ASN A 132 7.34 16.34 -31.63
C ASN A 132 8.56 15.52 -32.12
N GLN A 133 9.64 15.57 -31.33
CA GLN A 133 10.90 14.87 -31.61
C GLN A 133 10.71 13.34 -31.53
N PRO A 134 11.39 12.56 -32.38
CA PRO A 134 11.37 11.10 -32.28
C PRO A 134 12.24 10.60 -31.12
N PHE A 135 11.84 9.50 -30.50
CA PHE A 135 12.73 8.72 -29.64
C PHE A 135 13.52 7.75 -30.52
N GLN A 136 14.84 7.78 -30.41
CA GLN A 136 15.73 6.95 -31.21
C GLN A 136 16.51 6.00 -30.30
N ARG A 137 16.26 4.71 -30.46
CA ARG A 137 16.99 3.66 -29.75
C ARG A 137 18.25 3.29 -30.53
N ARG A 138 19.39 3.24 -29.85
CA ARG A 138 20.66 2.71 -30.38
C ARG A 138 21.18 1.64 -29.44
N VAL A 139 21.53 0.48 -29.99
CA VAL A 139 22.30 -0.54 -29.26
C VAL A 139 23.77 -0.22 -29.49
N VAL A 140 24.53 -0.12 -28.40
CA VAL A 140 25.94 0.31 -28.42
C VAL A 140 26.79 -0.66 -27.62
N SER A 141 28.11 -0.64 -27.84
CA SER A 141 29.02 -1.37 -26.98
C SER A 141 29.11 -0.73 -25.60
N ARG A 142 29.56 -1.50 -24.61
CA ARG A 142 29.85 -0.97 -23.27
C ARG A 142 30.86 0.16 -23.30
N GLU A 143 31.92 0.00 -24.09
CA GLU A 143 32.97 1.01 -24.28
C GLU A 143 32.39 2.30 -24.88
N GLU A 144 31.58 2.22 -25.95
CA GLU A 144 30.93 3.38 -26.57
C GLU A 144 30.02 4.11 -25.56
N ALA A 145 29.25 3.37 -24.77
CA ALA A 145 28.39 3.96 -23.75
C ALA A 145 29.20 4.68 -22.65
N LEU A 146 30.27 4.06 -22.15
CA LEU A 146 31.14 4.65 -21.13
C LEU A 146 31.83 5.91 -21.63
N ASP A 147 32.40 5.88 -22.84
CA ASP A 147 33.03 7.04 -23.47
C ASP A 147 32.04 8.20 -23.64
N GLN A 148 30.82 7.87 -24.07
CA GLN A 148 29.78 8.86 -24.29
C GLN A 148 29.32 9.54 -22.98
N PHE A 149 29.05 8.78 -21.91
CA PHE A 149 28.66 9.38 -20.63
C PHE A 149 29.81 10.06 -19.90
N SER A 150 31.05 9.59 -20.11
CA SER A 150 32.25 10.28 -19.64
C SER A 150 32.40 11.66 -20.29
N ALA A 151 32.22 11.75 -21.62
CA ALA A 151 32.24 13.02 -22.34
C ALA A 151 31.12 13.99 -21.91
N LEU A 152 29.99 13.46 -21.44
CA LEU A 152 28.86 14.24 -20.91
C LEU A 152 28.99 14.57 -19.41
N GLY A 153 29.95 13.99 -18.69
CA GLY A 153 30.13 14.16 -17.25
C GLY A 153 29.05 13.51 -16.39
N GLU A 154 28.41 12.44 -16.88
CA GLU A 154 27.28 11.76 -16.22
C GLU A 154 27.75 10.53 -15.41
N ASP A 155 28.44 10.78 -14.30
CA ASP A 155 29.10 9.74 -13.48
C ASP A 155 28.15 8.63 -13.01
N TYR A 156 26.90 8.97 -12.69
CA TYR A 156 25.89 8.00 -12.28
C TYR A 156 25.56 6.98 -13.37
N LYS A 157 25.59 7.39 -14.64
CA LYS A 157 25.34 6.49 -15.78
C LYS A 157 26.54 5.57 -16.00
N ILE A 158 27.75 6.06 -15.78
CA ILE A 158 28.98 5.26 -15.82
C ILE A 158 28.94 4.16 -14.74
N GLU A 159 28.57 4.52 -13.51
CA GLU A 159 28.38 3.55 -12.41
C GLU A 159 27.35 2.48 -12.78
N LEU A 160 26.17 2.89 -13.27
CA LEU A 160 25.12 1.97 -13.70
C LEU A 160 25.60 1.01 -14.79
N ILE A 161 26.35 1.50 -15.80
CA ILE A 161 26.89 0.64 -16.86
C ILE A 161 27.87 -0.39 -16.29
N ASN A 162 28.76 0.03 -15.40
CA ASN A 162 29.78 -0.86 -14.82
C ASN A 162 29.16 -2.01 -14.00
N GLU A 163 28.00 -1.81 -13.41
CA GLU A 163 27.27 -2.82 -12.65
C GLU A 163 26.45 -3.80 -13.52
N LEU A 164 26.18 -3.46 -14.77
CA LEU A 164 25.44 -4.37 -15.65
C LEU A 164 26.27 -5.65 -15.90
N PRO A 165 25.63 -6.84 -15.99
CA PRO A 165 26.29 -8.06 -16.41
C PRO A 165 27.02 -7.91 -17.76
N GLU A 166 28.15 -8.59 -17.95
CA GLU A 166 28.98 -8.44 -19.16
C GLU A 166 28.23 -8.78 -20.46
N ASP A 167 27.27 -9.71 -20.39
CA ASP A 167 26.43 -10.18 -21.50
C ASP A 167 25.16 -9.33 -21.72
N GLU A 168 24.93 -8.32 -20.88
CA GLU A 168 23.75 -7.46 -20.98
C GLU A 168 23.83 -6.55 -22.22
N THR A 169 22.72 -6.47 -22.96
CA THR A 169 22.62 -5.56 -24.11
C THR A 169 22.43 -4.12 -23.64
N ILE A 170 23.39 -3.25 -23.95
CA ILE A 170 23.32 -1.83 -23.61
C ILE A 170 22.61 -1.06 -24.73
N SER A 171 21.56 -0.33 -24.38
CA SER A 171 20.90 0.60 -25.29
C SER A 171 20.83 2.01 -24.73
N LEU A 172 20.96 2.97 -25.65
CA LEU A 172 20.80 4.40 -25.40
C LEU A 172 19.56 4.88 -26.13
N TYR A 173 18.82 5.77 -25.48
CA TYR A 173 17.71 6.49 -26.10
C TYR A 173 18.07 7.95 -26.26
N GLN A 174 17.93 8.45 -27.49
CA GLN A 174 18.08 9.85 -27.80
C GLN A 174 16.72 10.49 -28.05
N VAL A 175 16.47 11.61 -27.40
CA VAL A 175 15.33 12.51 -27.66
C VAL A 175 15.84 13.94 -27.75
N GLY A 176 15.77 14.52 -28.95
CA GLY A 176 16.42 15.80 -29.20
C GLY A 176 17.92 15.72 -28.95
N ASP A 177 18.40 16.61 -28.08
CA ASP A 177 19.82 16.71 -27.69
C ASP A 177 20.14 15.87 -26.44
N PHE A 178 19.12 15.27 -25.80
CA PHE A 178 19.28 14.47 -24.60
C PHE A 178 19.47 12.99 -24.95
N ILE A 179 20.43 12.35 -24.30
CA ILE A 179 20.75 10.92 -24.46
C ILE A 179 20.76 10.29 -23.08
N ASP A 180 20.12 9.13 -22.97
CA ASP A 180 19.96 8.42 -21.71
C ASP A 180 20.22 6.92 -21.83
N LEU A 181 20.74 6.33 -20.76
CA LEU A 181 20.92 4.89 -20.61
C LEU A 181 19.56 4.29 -20.24
N CYS A 182 18.94 3.58 -21.18
CA CYS A 182 17.61 3.05 -20.96
C CYS A 182 17.36 1.81 -21.83
N ARG A 183 16.62 0.84 -21.28
CA ARG A 183 16.15 -0.35 -22.01
C ARG A 183 14.93 -0.03 -22.88
N GLY A 184 14.07 0.86 -22.39
CA GLY A 184 12.77 1.23 -22.96
C GLY A 184 11.71 0.13 -22.79
N PRO A 185 10.67 0.10 -23.65
CA PRO A 185 10.49 0.95 -24.83
C PRO A 185 10.02 2.37 -24.51
N HIS A 186 10.05 3.24 -25.52
CA HIS A 186 9.51 4.59 -25.45
C HIS A 186 8.37 4.81 -26.45
N ILE A 187 7.56 5.84 -26.21
CA ILE A 187 6.60 6.30 -27.21
C ILE A 187 7.36 6.75 -28.49
N PRO A 188 6.79 6.61 -29.69
CA PRO A 188 7.50 6.92 -30.94
C PRO A 188 7.97 8.37 -31.07
N ARG A 189 7.29 9.32 -30.40
CA ARG A 189 7.54 10.76 -30.51
C ARG A 189 6.97 11.53 -29.34
N THR A 190 7.62 12.63 -28.97
CA THR A 190 7.22 13.45 -27.81
C THR A 190 5.82 14.05 -27.95
N GLY A 191 5.32 14.26 -29.16
CA GLY A 191 3.99 14.82 -29.40
C GLY A 191 2.82 13.93 -28.95
N LEU A 192 3.06 12.65 -28.65
CA LEU A 192 2.05 11.79 -28.04
C LEU A 192 1.76 12.15 -26.57
N LEU A 193 2.64 12.92 -25.91
CA LEU A 193 2.42 13.50 -24.58
C LEU A 193 1.47 14.71 -24.59
N LYS A 194 0.86 15.05 -25.73
CA LYS A 194 -0.09 16.18 -25.85
C LYS A 194 -1.34 16.04 -24.95
N GLY A 195 -1.65 14.82 -24.51
CA GLY A 195 -2.69 14.57 -23.50
C GLY A 195 -2.40 15.29 -22.19
N GLY A 196 -1.11 15.50 -21.88
CA GLY A 196 -0.66 16.42 -20.86
C GLY A 196 0.32 15.77 -19.89
N VAL A 197 1.25 16.59 -19.41
CA VAL A 197 2.22 16.25 -18.38
C VAL A 197 2.15 17.32 -17.29
N LYS A 198 2.20 16.89 -16.04
CA LYS A 198 2.17 17.78 -14.87
C LYS A 198 3.26 17.39 -13.89
N LEU A 199 4.06 18.36 -13.45
CA LEU A 199 4.97 18.16 -12.31
C LEU A 199 4.21 18.37 -11.00
N LEU A 200 4.45 17.50 -10.02
CA LEU A 200 3.67 17.38 -8.79
C LEU A 200 4.42 17.92 -7.56
N SER A 201 5.65 17.46 -7.33
CA SER A 201 6.42 17.77 -6.12
C SER A 201 7.92 17.51 -6.29
N VAL A 202 8.69 18.01 -5.33
CA VAL A 202 10.11 17.70 -5.14
C VAL A 202 10.25 16.93 -3.83
N ALA A 203 11.08 15.89 -3.81
CA ALA A 203 11.47 15.17 -2.61
C ALA A 203 12.99 14.93 -2.59
N GLY A 204 13.53 14.60 -1.42
CA GLY A 204 14.89 14.05 -1.30
C GLY A 204 14.87 12.54 -1.54
N ALA A 205 15.88 12.02 -2.20
CA ALA A 205 16.13 10.59 -2.33
C ALA A 205 17.63 10.33 -2.15
N TYR A 206 18.00 9.22 -1.54
CA TYR A 206 19.41 8.84 -1.47
C TYR A 206 19.77 7.94 -2.64
N TRP A 207 20.98 8.10 -3.19
CA TRP A 207 21.46 7.21 -4.24
C TRP A 207 21.45 5.75 -3.75
N ARG A 208 20.85 4.85 -4.55
CA ARG A 208 20.55 3.44 -4.19
C ARG A 208 19.66 3.22 -2.96
N GLY A 209 19.02 4.28 -2.45
CA GLY A 209 18.23 4.21 -1.22
C GLY A 209 19.07 4.05 0.05
N ASP A 210 20.39 4.26 -0.02
CA ASP A 210 21.31 4.18 1.11
C ASP A 210 21.57 5.59 1.67
N GLU A 211 21.17 5.82 2.92
CA GLU A 211 21.32 7.08 3.65
C GLU A 211 22.77 7.58 3.80
N HIS A 212 23.77 6.72 3.58
CA HIS A 212 25.18 7.09 3.56
C HIS A 212 25.64 7.67 2.22
N ASN A 213 24.86 7.52 1.16
CA ASN A 213 25.18 8.03 -0.17
C ASN A 213 24.73 9.49 -0.36
N LYS A 214 25.12 10.07 -1.51
CA LYS A 214 24.73 11.44 -1.86
C LYS A 214 23.20 11.57 -1.92
N MET A 215 22.69 12.62 -1.27
CA MET A 215 21.28 13.00 -1.36
C MET A 215 21.02 13.67 -2.72
N LEU A 216 20.10 13.08 -3.46
CA LEU A 216 19.59 13.53 -4.75
C LEU A 216 18.25 14.24 -4.58
N GLN A 217 17.85 14.95 -5.63
CA GLN A 217 16.57 15.64 -5.69
C GLN A 217 15.64 14.92 -6.68
N ARG A 218 14.56 14.36 -6.16
CA ARG A 218 13.54 13.63 -6.91
C ARG A 218 12.44 14.57 -7.36
N LEU A 219 12.25 14.73 -8.67
CA LEU A 219 11.10 15.42 -9.24
C LEU A 219 10.02 14.42 -9.59
N TYR A 220 8.82 14.57 -9.01
CA TYR A 220 7.65 13.76 -9.34
C TYR A 220 6.81 14.44 -10.42
N GLY A 221 6.30 13.65 -11.35
CA GLY A 221 5.35 14.08 -12.37
C GLY A 221 4.34 13.01 -12.74
N THR A 222 3.33 13.38 -13.51
CA THR A 222 2.35 12.45 -14.08
C THR A 222 2.03 12.82 -15.52
N ALA A 223 1.65 11.82 -16.30
CA ALA A 223 1.32 11.96 -17.72
C ALA A 223 0.15 11.05 -18.09
N PHE A 224 -0.73 11.57 -18.95
CA PHE A 224 -1.92 10.84 -19.43
C PHE A 224 -2.12 11.04 -20.93
N ALA A 225 -2.80 10.06 -21.55
CA ALA A 225 -3.12 10.07 -22.97
C ALA A 225 -4.06 11.21 -23.39
N SER A 226 -4.89 11.72 -22.47
CA SER A 226 -5.84 12.81 -22.70
C SER A 226 -5.84 13.85 -21.59
N LYS A 227 -6.26 15.08 -21.92
CA LYS A 227 -6.31 16.20 -20.99
C LYS A 227 -7.37 15.99 -19.93
N GLU A 228 -8.47 15.36 -20.31
CA GLU A 228 -9.59 15.03 -19.44
C GLU A 228 -9.14 14.09 -18.31
N LYS A 229 -8.44 13.00 -18.64
CA LYS A 229 -7.88 12.05 -17.65
C LYS A 229 -6.87 12.71 -16.73
N LEU A 230 -6.01 13.59 -17.27
CA LEU A 230 -5.08 14.36 -16.45
C LEU A 230 -5.82 15.27 -15.46
N GLN A 231 -6.83 16.02 -15.90
CA GLN A 231 -7.60 16.90 -15.01
C GLN A 231 -8.36 16.11 -13.94
N GLU A 232 -8.93 14.96 -14.30
CA GLU A 232 -9.56 14.06 -13.36
C GLU A 232 -8.58 13.58 -12.28
N HIS A 233 -7.39 13.11 -12.66
CA HIS A 233 -6.36 12.71 -11.72
C HIS A 233 -5.90 13.86 -10.82
N LEU A 234 -5.70 15.06 -11.36
CA LEU A 234 -5.33 16.23 -10.56
C LEU A 234 -6.42 16.63 -9.57
N ARG A 235 -7.70 16.54 -9.95
CA ARG A 235 -8.83 16.74 -9.05
C ARG A 235 -8.83 15.71 -7.92
N MET A 236 -8.55 14.45 -8.22
CA MET A 236 -8.43 13.39 -7.21
C MET A 236 -7.28 13.65 -6.23
N LEU A 237 -6.12 14.10 -6.71
CA LEU A 237 -5.00 14.48 -5.85
C LEU A 237 -5.32 15.68 -4.95
N GLU A 238 -6.04 16.68 -5.47
CA GLU A 238 -6.49 17.83 -4.69
C GLU A 238 -7.49 17.41 -3.61
N GLU A 239 -8.44 16.55 -3.97
CA GLU A 239 -9.40 15.98 -3.02
C GLU A 239 -8.70 15.15 -1.94
N ALA A 240 -7.70 14.36 -2.30
CA ALA A 240 -6.86 13.61 -1.36
C ALA A 240 -6.13 14.52 -0.38
N ARG A 241 -5.50 15.60 -0.87
CA ARG A 241 -4.83 16.60 -0.02
C ARG A 241 -5.81 17.34 0.89
N ARG A 242 -7.03 17.58 0.43
CA ARG A 242 -8.09 18.20 1.23
C ARG A 242 -8.52 17.28 2.38
N ARG A 243 -8.57 15.98 2.11
CA ARG A 243 -8.99 14.93 3.06
C ARG A 243 -7.89 14.42 3.97
N ASP A 244 -6.63 14.79 3.74
CA ASP A 244 -5.49 14.30 4.50
C ASP A 244 -5.72 14.47 6.01
N HIS A 245 -5.74 13.34 6.72
CA HIS A 245 -6.04 13.30 8.15
C HIS A 245 -5.03 14.06 9.00
N ARG A 246 -3.80 14.28 8.52
CA ARG A 246 -2.77 15.08 9.24
C ARG A 246 -3.10 16.56 9.16
N LYS A 247 -3.61 17.02 8.00
CA LYS A 247 -4.09 18.38 7.81
C LYS A 247 -5.35 18.62 8.64
N LEU A 248 -6.36 17.79 8.44
CA LEU A 248 -7.65 17.90 9.13
C LEU A 248 -7.53 17.66 10.63
N GLY A 249 -6.69 16.71 11.06
CA GLY A 249 -6.42 16.43 12.46
C GLY A 249 -5.90 17.65 13.21
N ARG A 250 -5.07 18.47 12.56
CA ARG A 250 -4.60 19.76 13.11
C ARG A 250 -5.69 20.83 13.05
N GLU A 251 -6.37 21.00 11.92
CA GLU A 251 -7.41 22.04 11.75
C GLU A 251 -8.62 21.82 12.67
N LEU A 252 -8.94 20.56 13.00
CA LEU A 252 -10.04 20.18 13.87
C LEU A 252 -9.62 19.96 15.33
N GLU A 253 -8.32 20.12 15.64
CA GLU A 253 -7.75 19.92 16.99
C GLU A 253 -8.03 18.52 17.55
N LEU A 254 -7.83 17.49 16.72
CA LEU A 254 -8.05 16.09 17.08
C LEU A 254 -6.81 15.45 17.70
N PHE A 255 -5.64 15.68 17.08
CA PHE A 255 -4.37 15.11 17.55
C PHE A 255 -3.19 15.94 17.05
N SER A 256 -2.01 15.68 17.62
CA SER A 256 -0.74 16.19 17.13
C SER A 256 0.34 15.12 17.08
N ILE A 257 1.24 15.28 16.12
CA ILE A 257 2.50 14.54 16.01
C ILE A 257 3.59 15.56 16.33
N GLN A 258 4.36 15.30 17.39
CA GLN A 258 5.36 16.24 17.91
C GLN A 258 6.71 15.52 17.98
N ASP A 259 7.76 16.19 17.52
CA ASP A 259 9.11 15.60 17.45
C ASP A 259 9.66 15.30 18.86
N GLU A 260 9.24 16.08 19.88
CA GLU A 260 9.64 15.94 21.28
C GLU A 260 9.21 14.59 21.91
N VAL A 261 8.09 14.02 21.45
CA VAL A 261 7.60 12.70 21.92
C VAL A 261 8.27 11.57 21.14
N GLY A 262 8.74 11.86 19.93
CA GLY A 262 9.30 10.89 19.00
C GLY A 262 8.32 10.43 17.93
N ALA A 263 8.87 10.04 16.78
CA ALA A 263 8.08 9.67 15.60
C ALA A 263 7.21 8.43 15.88
N GLY A 264 5.96 8.47 15.42
CA GLY A 264 5.03 7.34 15.51
C GLY A 264 4.27 7.22 16.83
N PHE A 265 4.32 8.24 17.68
CA PHE A 265 3.55 8.34 18.92
C PHE A 265 2.57 9.52 18.86
N ILE A 266 1.27 9.21 18.94
CA ILE A 266 0.21 10.18 18.72
C ILE A 266 -0.24 10.80 20.03
N ILE A 267 -0.28 12.13 20.10
CA ILE A 267 -0.88 12.87 21.21
C ILE A 267 -2.33 13.22 20.83
N TRP A 268 -3.29 12.57 21.49
CA TRP A 268 -4.71 12.86 21.30
C TRP A 268 -5.12 14.12 22.07
N HIS A 269 -5.78 15.05 21.38
CA HIS A 269 -6.32 16.29 21.96
C HIS A 269 -7.76 16.04 22.46
N PRO A 270 -8.37 16.93 23.26
CA PRO A 270 -9.69 16.66 23.85
C PRO A 270 -10.77 16.19 22.86
N LYS A 271 -10.87 16.81 21.67
CA LYS A 271 -11.86 16.41 20.66
C LYS A 271 -11.54 15.05 20.04
N GLY A 272 -10.28 14.77 19.70
CA GLY A 272 -9.89 13.49 19.14
C GLY A 272 -9.94 12.36 20.16
N ALA A 273 -9.59 12.63 21.43
CA ALA A 273 -9.76 11.71 22.53
C ALA A 273 -11.24 11.35 22.74
N LEU A 274 -12.15 12.34 22.68
CA LEU A 274 -13.60 12.06 22.76
C LEU A 274 -14.09 11.23 21.56
N LEU A 275 -13.68 11.56 20.32
CA LEU A 275 -13.98 10.75 19.13
C LEU A 275 -13.54 9.29 19.34
N ARG A 276 -12.31 9.11 19.80
CA ARG A 276 -11.73 7.80 20.12
C ARG A 276 -12.55 7.08 21.21
N THR A 277 -12.90 7.75 22.29
CA THR A 277 -13.71 7.16 23.37
C THR A 277 -15.09 6.72 22.89
N ILE A 278 -15.78 7.54 22.09
CA ILE A 278 -17.08 7.17 21.50
C ILE A 278 -16.96 5.88 20.68
N LEU A 279 -15.90 5.78 19.86
CA LEU A 279 -15.63 4.60 19.04
C LEU A 279 -15.30 3.38 19.90
N GLU A 280 -14.40 3.52 20.89
CA GLU A 280 -14.04 2.43 21.81
C GLU A 280 -15.24 1.93 22.62
N ASP A 281 -16.13 2.82 23.06
CA ASP A 281 -17.34 2.44 23.80
C ASP A 281 -18.42 1.83 22.92
N PHE A 282 -18.48 2.22 21.64
CA PHE A 282 -19.26 1.51 20.64
C PHE A 282 -18.73 0.08 20.46
N GLU A 283 -17.43 -0.09 20.24
CA GLU A 283 -16.80 -1.40 20.06
C GLU A 283 -17.05 -2.32 21.27
N LYS A 284 -16.79 -1.85 22.49
CA LYS A 284 -17.05 -2.63 23.71
C LYS A 284 -18.50 -3.12 23.77
N ARG A 285 -19.47 -2.27 23.44
CA ARG A 285 -20.90 -2.65 23.45
C ARG A 285 -21.21 -3.70 22.39
N GLU A 286 -20.70 -3.56 21.18
CA GLU A 286 -20.92 -4.53 20.10
C GLU A 286 -20.29 -5.89 20.38
N HIS A 287 -19.12 -5.90 21.03
CA HIS A 287 -18.46 -7.10 21.51
C HIS A 287 -19.25 -7.82 22.61
N LEU A 288 -19.71 -7.08 23.63
CA LEU A 288 -20.51 -7.65 24.72
C LEU A 288 -21.83 -8.26 24.22
N LYS A 289 -22.50 -7.60 23.26
CA LYS A 289 -23.72 -8.14 22.61
C LYS A 289 -23.49 -9.48 21.93
N ARG A 290 -22.27 -9.74 21.43
CA ARG A 290 -21.87 -10.95 20.70
C ARG A 290 -21.16 -11.98 21.60
N GLY A 291 -21.26 -11.83 22.92
CA GLY A 291 -20.76 -12.81 23.89
C GLY A 291 -19.24 -12.80 24.07
N TYR A 292 -18.56 -11.71 23.69
CA TYR A 292 -17.15 -11.52 24.03
C TYR A 292 -16.99 -11.09 25.48
N GLN A 293 -15.93 -11.57 26.11
CA GLN A 293 -15.53 -11.24 27.47
C GLN A 293 -14.37 -10.24 27.42
N ILE A 294 -14.56 -9.08 28.05
CA ILE A 294 -13.51 -8.06 28.12
C ILE A 294 -12.40 -8.53 29.05
N VAL A 295 -11.16 -8.51 28.57
CA VAL A 295 -9.95 -8.86 29.32
C VAL A 295 -8.90 -7.76 29.17
N ILE A 296 -7.89 -7.75 30.05
CA ILE A 296 -6.77 -6.80 30.00
C ILE A 296 -5.47 -7.54 30.30
N GLY A 297 -4.52 -7.49 29.37
CA GLY A 297 -3.18 -8.06 29.54
C GLY A 297 -2.15 -6.98 29.92
N PRO A 298 -1.05 -7.35 30.61
CA PRO A 298 0.04 -6.43 30.89
C PRO A 298 0.78 -6.00 29.61
N GLN A 299 1.41 -4.82 29.66
CA GLN A 299 2.19 -4.27 28.54
C GLN A 299 3.60 -4.87 28.41
N LEU A 300 4.18 -5.27 29.54
CA LEU A 300 5.52 -5.87 29.62
C LEU A 300 5.38 -7.35 29.97
N LEU A 301 6.01 -8.20 29.16
CA LEU A 301 6.04 -9.65 29.36
C LEU A 301 7.49 -10.14 29.31
N LYS A 302 7.79 -11.16 30.10
CA LYS A 302 9.11 -11.78 30.14
C LYS A 302 9.52 -12.31 28.77
N GLN A 303 10.80 -12.20 28.42
CA GLN A 303 11.35 -12.65 27.14
C GLN A 303 11.00 -14.11 26.83
N GLU A 304 11.02 -14.98 27.83
CA GLU A 304 10.77 -16.42 27.69
C GLU A 304 9.37 -16.71 27.14
N LEU A 305 8.39 -15.85 27.46
CA LEU A 305 7.04 -16.00 26.93
C LEU A 305 7.00 -15.74 25.41
N TRP A 306 7.78 -14.76 24.94
CA TRP A 306 7.91 -14.44 23.53
C TRP A 306 8.67 -15.53 22.77
N GLN A 307 9.69 -16.14 23.40
CA GLN A 307 10.41 -17.29 22.84
C GLN A 307 9.51 -18.52 22.73
N MET A 308 8.75 -18.83 23.79
CA MET A 308 7.82 -19.95 23.79
C MET A 308 6.79 -19.82 22.67
N SER A 309 6.31 -18.59 22.41
CA SER A 309 5.37 -18.31 21.32
C SER A 309 5.99 -18.26 19.92
N GLY A 310 7.31 -18.21 19.78
CA GLY A 310 8.01 -18.01 18.50
C GLY A 310 8.14 -16.54 18.06
N HIS A 311 7.43 -15.59 18.68
CA HIS A 311 7.54 -14.16 18.35
C HIS A 311 8.94 -13.60 18.52
N TYR A 312 9.72 -14.12 19.46
CA TYR A 312 11.11 -13.70 19.62
C TYR A 312 12.01 -14.10 18.45
N ASP A 313 11.70 -15.20 17.77
CA ASP A 313 12.52 -15.70 16.66
C ASP A 313 12.13 -15.01 15.35
N HIS A 314 10.83 -14.78 15.13
CA HIS A 314 10.29 -14.26 13.86
C HIS A 314 9.95 -12.76 13.88
N TYR A 315 9.77 -12.14 15.06
CA TYR A 315 9.25 -10.78 15.18
C TYR A 315 10.11 -9.83 16.03
N ARG A 316 11.26 -10.30 16.51
CA ARG A 316 12.11 -9.57 17.46
C ARG A 316 12.62 -8.23 16.96
N GLU A 317 12.93 -8.11 15.66
CA GLU A 317 13.40 -6.84 15.08
C GLU A 317 12.35 -5.72 15.20
N ASN A 318 11.07 -6.12 15.26
CA ASN A 318 9.92 -5.24 15.39
C ASN A 318 9.44 -5.07 16.85
N MET A 319 10.20 -5.54 17.84
CA MET A 319 9.86 -5.47 19.26
C MET A 319 10.77 -4.52 20.04
N TYR A 320 10.22 -3.92 21.09
CA TYR A 320 11.00 -3.17 22.07
C TYR A 320 11.32 -4.05 23.28
N PHE A 321 12.56 -3.98 23.75
CA PHE A 321 13.01 -4.70 24.93
C PHE A 321 13.55 -3.74 25.98
N THR A 322 13.35 -4.11 27.24
CA THR A 322 13.94 -3.44 28.39
C THR A 322 14.45 -4.48 29.38
N ARG A 323 15.30 -4.07 30.31
CA ARG A 323 15.82 -4.92 31.37
C ARG A 323 15.37 -4.38 32.71
N ILE A 324 14.81 -5.26 33.53
CA ILE A 324 14.43 -4.97 34.92
C ILE A 324 15.22 -5.98 35.76
N GLU A 325 16.16 -5.47 36.56
CA GLU A 325 17.14 -6.31 37.28
C GLU A 325 17.93 -7.19 36.29
N ASP A 326 17.97 -8.50 36.50
CA ASP A 326 18.65 -9.46 35.62
C ASP A 326 17.72 -10.09 34.56
N GLN A 327 16.45 -9.66 34.51
CA GLN A 327 15.44 -10.23 33.61
C GLN A 327 15.13 -9.29 32.43
N VAL A 328 15.08 -9.87 31.23
CA VAL A 328 14.67 -9.16 30.01
C VAL A 328 13.16 -9.25 29.83
N TYR A 329 12.55 -8.11 29.51
CA TYR A 329 11.13 -7.97 29.19
C TYR A 329 10.97 -7.37 27.79
N GLY A 330 9.98 -7.86 27.06
CA GLY A 330 9.50 -7.25 25.82
C GLY A 330 8.23 -6.47 26.05
N ILE A 331 8.11 -5.29 25.44
CA ILE A 331 6.83 -4.58 25.31
C ILE A 331 6.00 -5.36 24.28
N LYS A 332 4.73 -5.63 24.57
CA LYS A 332 3.91 -6.48 23.71
C LYS A 332 3.71 -5.87 22.31
N PRO A 333 4.02 -6.60 21.22
CA PRO A 333 3.68 -6.22 19.85
C PRO A 333 2.27 -6.70 19.43
N MET A 334 1.62 -7.50 20.29
CA MET A 334 0.28 -8.11 20.13
C MET A 334 -0.25 -8.67 21.47
N ASN A 335 -1.55 -9.00 21.55
CA ASN A 335 -2.20 -9.32 22.82
C ASN A 335 -2.36 -10.83 23.13
N CYS A 336 -2.21 -11.70 22.13
CA CYS A 336 -2.54 -13.14 22.19
C CYS A 336 -2.02 -13.88 23.44
N LEU A 337 -0.79 -13.58 23.87
CA LEU A 337 -0.15 -14.34 24.96
C LEU A 337 -0.89 -14.20 26.29
N ALA A 338 -1.39 -13.01 26.61
CA ALA A 338 -2.15 -12.80 27.85
C ALA A 338 -3.48 -13.56 27.81
N HIS A 339 -4.14 -13.59 26.65
CA HIS A 339 -5.44 -14.25 26.49
C HIS A 339 -5.31 -15.77 26.60
N MET A 340 -4.21 -16.34 26.08
CA MET A 340 -3.88 -17.75 26.27
C MET A 340 -3.61 -18.10 27.73
N LEU A 341 -2.92 -17.23 28.49
CA LEU A 341 -2.70 -17.44 29.92
C LEU A 341 -4.01 -17.38 30.71
N ILE A 342 -4.95 -16.50 30.34
CA ILE A 342 -6.30 -16.46 30.93
C ILE A 342 -7.06 -17.76 30.65
N TYR A 343 -6.98 -18.29 29.42
CA TYR A 343 -7.57 -19.58 29.08
C TYR A 343 -6.99 -20.70 29.94
N LYS A 344 -5.65 -20.78 30.00
CA LYS A 344 -4.89 -21.81 30.72
C LYS A 344 -5.09 -21.81 32.23
N ALA A 345 -5.51 -20.69 32.82
CA ALA A 345 -5.73 -20.55 34.26
C ALA A 345 -6.84 -21.47 34.82
N LYS A 346 -7.71 -22.02 33.97
CA LYS A 346 -8.83 -22.89 34.38
C LYS A 346 -8.98 -24.07 33.40
N VAL A 347 -9.15 -25.28 33.94
CA VAL A 347 -9.53 -26.46 33.13
C VAL A 347 -10.90 -26.24 32.49
N ARG A 348 -11.01 -26.48 31.18
CA ARG A 348 -12.23 -26.27 30.39
C ARG A 348 -12.82 -27.58 29.91
N SER A 349 -14.14 -27.68 29.88
CA SER A 349 -14.88 -28.71 29.14
C SER A 349 -15.18 -28.22 27.73
N TYR A 350 -15.40 -29.13 26.78
CA TYR A 350 -15.94 -28.78 25.44
C TYR A 350 -17.21 -27.93 25.52
N ARG A 351 -17.99 -28.06 26.61
CA ARG A 351 -19.21 -27.26 26.88
C ARG A 351 -18.93 -25.81 27.24
N ASP A 352 -17.72 -25.51 27.71
CA ASP A 352 -17.30 -24.14 27.98
C ASP A 352 -16.88 -23.43 26.69
N LEU A 353 -16.66 -24.16 25.58
CA LEU A 353 -16.24 -23.58 24.31
C LEU A 353 -17.46 -23.20 23.45
N PRO A 354 -17.40 -22.09 22.70
CA PRO A 354 -16.23 -21.24 22.45
C PRO A 354 -15.98 -20.20 23.57
N GLN A 355 -14.72 -19.91 23.87
CA GLN A 355 -14.31 -18.79 24.72
C GLN A 355 -13.87 -17.62 23.85
N ARG A 356 -14.49 -16.46 24.01
CA ARG A 356 -14.20 -15.25 23.21
C ARG A 356 -13.64 -14.16 24.11
N TYR A 357 -12.35 -13.86 24.01
CA TYR A 357 -11.72 -12.78 24.77
C TYR A 357 -11.51 -11.57 23.87
N PHE A 358 -11.82 -10.38 24.39
CA PHE A 358 -11.67 -9.11 23.70
C PHE A 358 -10.89 -8.13 24.56
N GLU A 359 -9.94 -7.42 23.94
CA GLU A 359 -9.16 -6.38 24.59
C GLU A 359 -8.96 -5.22 23.62
N LEU A 360 -9.24 -3.99 24.06
CA LEU A 360 -8.68 -2.80 23.41
C LEU A 360 -7.20 -2.69 23.78
N GLY A 361 -6.39 -3.53 23.17
CA GLY A 361 -5.02 -3.79 23.57
C GLY A 361 -4.06 -2.82 22.93
N THR A 362 -3.47 -1.93 23.72
CA THR A 362 -2.36 -1.09 23.27
C THR A 362 -1.10 -1.93 23.08
N VAL A 363 -0.46 -1.83 21.92
CA VAL A 363 0.73 -2.58 21.54
C VAL A 363 1.77 -1.64 20.93
N TYR A 364 3.01 -2.10 20.88
CA TYR A 364 4.12 -1.32 20.34
C TYR A 364 4.93 -2.13 19.33
N ARG A 365 5.16 -1.54 18.14
CA ARG A 365 5.97 -2.13 17.07
C ARG A 365 7.10 -1.19 16.67
N HIS A 366 8.29 -1.75 16.48
CA HIS A 366 9.48 -1.01 16.10
C HIS A 366 9.53 -0.79 14.58
N GLU A 367 8.57 -0.02 14.09
CA GLU A 367 8.50 0.42 12.70
C GLU A 367 9.66 1.38 12.37
N LYS A 368 10.27 1.21 11.19
CA LYS A 368 11.31 2.13 10.69
C LYS A 368 10.74 3.54 10.58
N SER A 369 11.53 4.56 10.92
CA SER A 369 11.07 5.96 10.90
C SER A 369 10.56 6.39 9.51
N GLY A 370 11.21 5.94 8.45
CA GLY A 370 10.86 6.28 7.06
C GLY A 370 9.52 5.73 6.56
N VAL A 371 8.90 4.78 7.27
CA VAL A 371 7.59 4.22 6.87
C VAL A 371 6.43 4.77 7.70
N LEU A 372 6.70 5.57 8.74
CA LEU A 372 5.65 6.15 9.58
C LEU A 372 4.83 7.16 8.79
N HIS A 373 3.50 7.12 8.99
CA HIS A 373 2.60 7.99 8.25
C HIS A 373 1.36 8.35 9.06
N GLY A 374 1.38 9.53 9.67
CA GLY A 374 0.23 10.09 10.36
C GLY A 374 -0.36 9.12 11.38
N LEU A 375 -1.65 8.82 11.27
CA LEU A 375 -2.35 7.78 12.02
C LEU A 375 -2.36 6.41 11.31
N MET A 376 -2.03 6.35 10.01
CA MET A 376 -2.13 5.13 9.20
C MET A 376 -1.05 4.09 9.51
N ARG A 377 0.12 4.55 9.97
CA ARG A 377 1.25 3.71 10.38
C ARG A 377 2.03 4.38 11.51
N VAL A 378 1.91 3.82 12.71
CA VAL A 378 2.41 4.36 13.98
C VAL A 378 3.15 3.26 14.76
N ARG A 379 3.93 3.65 15.78
CA ARG A 379 4.68 2.72 16.63
C ARG A 379 3.89 2.26 17.84
N GLY A 380 3.09 3.13 18.43
CA GLY A 380 2.17 2.81 19.52
C GLY A 380 0.73 2.93 19.03
N PHE A 381 -0.04 1.85 19.17
CA PHE A 381 -1.43 1.83 18.73
C PHE A 381 -2.27 0.85 19.56
N THR A 382 -3.58 1.02 19.50
CA THR A 382 -4.55 0.16 20.21
C THR A 382 -5.38 -0.59 19.20
N GLN A 383 -5.48 -1.90 19.34
CA GLN A 383 -6.29 -2.75 18.47
C GLN A 383 -7.56 -3.17 19.18
N ASP A 384 -8.66 -3.34 18.43
CA ASP A 384 -9.88 -4.03 18.88
C ASP A 384 -9.70 -5.55 18.84
N ASP A 385 -8.61 -6.01 19.45
CA ASP A 385 -8.08 -7.36 19.31
C ASP A 385 -8.92 -8.37 20.08
N ALA A 386 -9.19 -9.50 19.47
CA ALA A 386 -9.91 -10.59 20.08
C ALA A 386 -9.36 -11.96 19.71
N HIS A 387 -9.41 -12.87 20.68
CA HIS A 387 -8.98 -14.24 20.54
C HIS A 387 -10.14 -15.16 20.88
N ILE A 388 -10.58 -15.96 19.92
CA ILE A 388 -11.61 -16.98 20.10
C ILE A 388 -10.94 -18.34 20.18
N ILE A 389 -11.19 -19.05 21.26
CA ILE A 389 -10.67 -20.41 21.48
C ILE A 389 -11.87 -21.35 21.39
N CYS A 390 -11.88 -22.21 20.38
CA CYS A 390 -13.03 -23.05 20.04
C CYS A 390 -12.60 -24.48 19.68
N THR A 391 -13.57 -25.39 19.59
CA THR A 391 -13.32 -26.75 19.07
C THR A 391 -13.23 -26.73 17.54
N PRO A 392 -12.64 -27.77 16.90
CA PRO A 392 -12.64 -27.91 15.44
C PRO A 392 -14.03 -27.82 14.81
N GLU A 393 -15.05 -28.38 15.45
CA GLU A 393 -16.42 -28.41 14.95
C GLU A 393 -17.09 -27.02 14.99
N GLN A 394 -16.64 -26.15 15.89
CA GLN A 394 -17.16 -24.78 16.06
C GLN A 394 -16.49 -23.76 15.13
N LEU A 395 -15.37 -24.13 14.49
CA LEU A 395 -14.50 -23.19 13.77
C LEU A 395 -15.24 -22.45 12.64
N GLN A 396 -16.02 -23.19 11.84
CA GLN A 396 -16.77 -22.62 10.70
C GLN A 396 -17.84 -21.61 11.14
N ASP A 397 -18.56 -21.93 12.22
CA ASP A 397 -19.59 -21.06 12.78
C ASP A 397 -18.97 -19.78 13.36
N GLU A 398 -17.80 -19.88 14.02
CA GLU A 398 -17.10 -18.70 14.54
C GLU A 398 -16.57 -17.79 13.42
N ILE A 399 -15.96 -18.34 12.37
CA ILE A 399 -15.50 -17.55 11.22
C ILE A 399 -16.69 -16.83 10.57
N THR A 400 -17.78 -17.55 10.33
CA THR A 400 -19.02 -16.98 9.76
C THR A 400 -19.58 -15.86 10.64
N GLY A 401 -19.61 -16.07 11.96
CA GLY A 401 -20.04 -15.05 12.93
C GLY A 401 -19.16 -13.79 12.93
N ILE A 402 -17.84 -13.95 12.76
CA ILE A 402 -16.92 -12.80 12.64
C ILE A 402 -17.15 -12.05 11.32
N ILE A 403 -17.32 -12.75 10.20
CA ILE A 403 -17.58 -12.10 8.90
C ILE A 403 -18.89 -11.30 8.95
N ALA A 404 -19.95 -11.87 9.52
CA ALA A 404 -21.20 -11.15 9.72
C ALA A 404 -21.01 -9.91 10.61
N PHE A 405 -20.19 -10.02 11.66
CA PHE A 405 -19.87 -8.88 12.51
C PHE A 405 -19.10 -7.78 11.75
N VAL A 406 -18.12 -8.14 10.92
CA VAL A 406 -17.42 -7.19 10.05
C VAL A 406 -18.41 -6.51 9.11
N ALA A 407 -19.31 -7.26 8.47
CA ALA A 407 -20.31 -6.70 7.55
C ALA A 407 -21.26 -5.71 8.25
N ASP A 408 -21.73 -6.03 9.46
CA ASP A 408 -22.56 -5.13 10.27
C ASP A 408 -21.84 -3.81 10.55
N ILE A 409 -20.59 -3.87 11.02
CA ILE A 409 -19.80 -2.70 11.37
C ILE A 409 -19.49 -1.86 10.12
N MET A 410 -19.01 -2.48 9.05
CA MET A 410 -18.70 -1.75 7.82
C MET A 410 -19.95 -1.13 7.20
N GLY A 411 -21.12 -1.76 7.33
CA GLY A 411 -22.41 -1.20 6.94
C GLY A 411 -22.79 0.07 7.73
N ILE A 412 -22.50 0.13 9.03
CA ILE A 412 -22.74 1.32 9.87
C ILE A 412 -21.89 2.50 9.42
N PHE A 413 -20.62 2.26 9.07
CA PHE A 413 -19.70 3.31 8.62
C PHE A 413 -19.78 3.60 7.12
N GLY A 414 -20.54 2.81 6.35
CA GLY A 414 -20.71 3.01 4.91
C GLY A 414 -19.49 2.59 4.07
N PHE A 415 -18.67 1.65 4.53
CA PHE A 415 -17.52 1.15 3.79
C PHE A 415 -17.86 -0.09 2.96
N PRO A 416 -17.65 -0.06 1.62
CA PRO A 416 -17.55 -1.28 0.84
C PRO A 416 -16.22 -1.98 1.16
N PHE A 417 -16.22 -3.31 1.11
CA PHE A 417 -15.05 -4.12 1.39
C PHE A 417 -14.88 -5.28 0.41
N GLU A 418 -13.63 -5.71 0.27
CA GLU A 418 -13.21 -6.90 -0.48
C GLU A 418 -12.48 -7.86 0.47
N LEU A 419 -12.47 -9.14 0.12
CA LEU A 419 -11.85 -10.20 0.91
C LEU A 419 -10.65 -10.78 0.17
N GLU A 420 -9.58 -11.02 0.91
CA GLU A 420 -8.40 -11.71 0.41
C GLU A 420 -8.02 -12.87 1.34
N LEU A 421 -7.75 -14.03 0.76
CA LEU A 421 -7.19 -15.17 1.46
C LEU A 421 -5.67 -15.15 1.36
N SER A 422 -5.01 -14.79 2.46
CA SER A 422 -3.56 -14.70 2.56
C SER A 422 -2.97 -16.03 3.03
N THR A 423 -2.18 -16.67 2.17
CA THR A 423 -1.65 -18.04 2.37
C THR A 423 -0.23 -18.05 2.94
N ARG A 424 0.32 -19.25 3.18
CA ARG A 424 1.59 -19.46 3.92
C ARG A 424 2.78 -18.65 3.38
N PRO A 425 3.44 -17.83 4.21
CA PRO A 425 4.68 -17.13 3.87
C PRO A 425 5.90 -18.06 3.89
N GLU A 426 7.02 -17.60 3.31
CA GLU A 426 8.30 -18.32 3.36
C GLU A 426 8.79 -18.52 4.80
N ASP A 427 8.72 -17.47 5.63
CA ASP A 427 9.05 -17.53 7.06
C ASP A 427 7.81 -17.88 7.90
N SER A 428 7.69 -19.15 8.29
CA SER A 428 6.52 -19.67 9.01
C SER A 428 6.87 -20.75 10.04
N ILE A 429 5.97 -20.94 11.01
CA ILE A 429 5.98 -22.02 12.02
C ILE A 429 4.74 -22.91 11.88
N GLY A 430 4.81 -24.11 12.46
CA GLY A 430 3.75 -25.12 12.35
C GLY A 430 4.04 -26.16 11.27
N THR A 431 3.27 -27.24 11.27
CA THR A 431 3.43 -28.34 10.29
C THR A 431 2.72 -28.03 8.97
N ASP A 432 3.12 -28.70 7.89
CA ASP A 432 2.44 -28.56 6.59
C ASP A 432 0.95 -28.93 6.69
N GLU A 433 0.64 -29.97 7.47
CA GLU A 433 -0.73 -30.41 7.74
C GLU A 433 -1.57 -29.35 8.46
N ASP A 434 -1.00 -28.66 9.47
CA ASP A 434 -1.70 -27.59 10.18
C ASP A 434 -2.00 -26.40 9.25
N TRP A 435 -1.06 -26.06 8.37
CA TRP A 435 -1.23 -25.00 7.38
C TRP A 435 -2.29 -25.33 6.33
N GLU A 436 -2.30 -26.57 5.84
CA GLU A 436 -3.30 -27.05 4.90
C GLU A 436 -4.70 -27.02 5.55
N ARG A 437 -4.84 -27.55 6.76
CA ARG A 437 -6.09 -27.53 7.53
C ARG A 437 -6.59 -26.11 7.80
N ALA A 438 -5.70 -25.20 8.18
CA ALA A 438 -6.07 -23.81 8.46
C ALA A 438 -6.52 -23.08 7.19
N THR A 439 -5.82 -23.30 6.08
CA THR A 439 -6.15 -22.69 4.79
C THR A 439 -7.47 -23.23 4.27
N GLU A 440 -7.67 -24.54 4.35
CA GLU A 440 -8.92 -25.19 3.96
C GLU A 440 -10.09 -24.70 4.81
N ALA A 441 -9.92 -24.56 6.13
CA ALA A 441 -10.97 -24.04 7.01
C ALA A 441 -11.41 -22.62 6.61
N LEU A 442 -10.47 -21.73 6.29
CA LEU A 442 -10.79 -20.37 5.84
C LEU A 442 -11.45 -20.36 4.46
N THR A 443 -10.96 -21.19 3.52
CA THR A 443 -11.54 -21.34 2.18
C THR A 443 -12.99 -21.84 2.25
N GLN A 444 -13.24 -22.91 3.01
CA GLN A 444 -14.58 -23.47 3.18
C GLN A 444 -15.55 -22.44 3.79
N ALA A 445 -15.06 -21.60 4.72
CA ALA A 445 -15.87 -20.53 5.31
C ALA A 445 -16.28 -19.49 4.26
N LEU A 446 -15.35 -19.06 3.40
CA LEU A 446 -15.61 -18.12 2.32
C LEU A 446 -16.60 -18.71 1.29
N GLU A 447 -16.37 -19.95 0.85
CA GLU A 447 -17.19 -20.64 -0.14
C GLU A 447 -18.61 -20.92 0.37
N SER A 448 -18.74 -21.40 1.61
CA SER A 448 -20.04 -21.72 2.23
C SER A 448 -20.92 -20.47 2.41
N ASN A 449 -20.29 -19.32 2.66
CA ASN A 449 -20.96 -18.02 2.74
C ASN A 449 -21.15 -17.34 1.37
N LYS A 450 -20.68 -17.97 0.27
CA LYS A 450 -20.74 -17.45 -1.10
C LYS A 450 -20.13 -16.05 -1.24
N LEU A 451 -19.00 -15.85 -0.59
CA LEU A 451 -18.27 -14.58 -0.60
C LEU A 451 -17.21 -14.63 -1.69
N ASP A 452 -17.17 -13.60 -2.53
CA ASP A 452 -16.10 -13.43 -3.51
C ASP A 452 -14.81 -13.03 -2.78
N TYR A 453 -13.69 -13.65 -3.17
CA TYR A 453 -12.38 -13.36 -2.60
C TYR A 453 -11.25 -13.56 -3.62
N GLU A 454 -10.14 -12.86 -3.41
CA GLU A 454 -8.90 -13.06 -4.14
C GLU A 454 -7.88 -13.82 -3.26
N VAL A 455 -6.91 -14.50 -3.89
CA VAL A 455 -5.85 -15.20 -3.16
C VAL A 455 -4.59 -14.35 -3.16
N ASN A 456 -4.11 -13.97 -1.97
CA ASN A 456 -2.88 -13.22 -1.78
C ASN A 456 -1.77 -14.18 -1.32
N ALA A 457 -1.06 -14.76 -2.29
CA ALA A 457 -0.12 -15.84 -2.02
C ALA A 457 1.09 -15.36 -1.20
N GLY A 458 1.36 -16.02 -0.07
CA GLY A 458 2.55 -15.76 0.76
C GLY A 458 2.44 -14.62 1.76
N ASP A 459 1.26 -14.00 1.92
CA ASP A 459 1.05 -12.84 2.82
C ASP A 459 0.38 -13.20 4.16
N GLY A 460 0.25 -14.50 4.47
CA GLY A 460 -0.21 -14.98 5.77
C GLY A 460 0.76 -14.59 6.89
N ALA A 461 0.30 -14.59 8.15
CA ALA A 461 1.25 -14.36 9.25
C ALA A 461 2.03 -15.64 9.58
N PHE A 462 3.18 -15.51 10.23
CA PHE A 462 4.11 -16.63 10.40
C PHE A 462 3.51 -17.85 11.14
N TYR A 463 2.42 -17.70 11.89
CA TYR A 463 1.76 -18.78 12.64
C TYR A 463 0.39 -19.22 12.08
N GLY A 464 -0.05 -18.70 10.93
CA GLY A 464 -1.25 -19.20 10.26
C GLY A 464 -1.82 -18.31 9.15
N PRO A 465 -2.67 -18.86 8.26
CA PRO A 465 -3.30 -18.13 7.18
C PRO A 465 -4.40 -17.21 7.71
N LYS A 466 -4.81 -16.24 6.90
CA LYS A 466 -5.81 -15.23 7.30
C LYS A 466 -6.69 -14.77 6.16
N ILE A 467 -7.92 -14.39 6.50
CA ILE A 467 -8.81 -13.60 5.66
C ILE A 467 -8.54 -12.14 5.98
N ASP A 468 -8.03 -11.39 5.01
CA ASP A 468 -7.83 -9.95 5.11
C ASP A 468 -9.01 -9.22 4.46
N ILE A 469 -9.57 -8.25 5.17
CA ILE A 469 -10.67 -7.43 4.69
C ILE A 469 -10.15 -6.05 4.33
N LYS A 470 -10.19 -5.72 3.04
CA LYS A 470 -9.76 -4.44 2.48
C LYS A 470 -10.95 -3.52 2.31
N LEU A 471 -10.94 -2.40 3.04
CA LEU A 471 -11.93 -1.33 2.91
C LEU A 471 -11.55 -0.40 1.76
N LYS A 472 -12.52 0.00 0.94
CA LYS A 472 -12.32 1.09 -0.03
C LYS A 472 -12.83 2.40 0.56
N ASP A 473 -11.94 3.39 0.63
CA ASP A 473 -12.31 4.72 1.09
C ASP A 473 -12.99 5.57 0.01
N ALA A 474 -13.35 6.82 0.34
CA ALA A 474 -14.01 7.75 -0.58
C ALA A 474 -13.14 8.17 -1.78
N LEU A 475 -11.86 7.79 -1.81
CA LEU A 475 -10.89 8.03 -2.88
C LEU A 475 -10.53 6.74 -3.62
N ASN A 476 -11.26 5.63 -3.38
CA ASN A 476 -11.02 4.29 -3.89
C ASN A 476 -9.66 3.69 -3.48
N ARG A 477 -9.02 4.19 -2.42
CA ARG A 477 -7.83 3.54 -1.87
C ARG A 477 -8.26 2.37 -0.99
N GLN A 478 -7.52 1.27 -1.08
CA GLN A 478 -7.74 0.07 -0.27
C GLN A 478 -6.94 0.15 1.03
N TRP A 479 -7.61 -0.15 2.14
CA TRP A 479 -7.02 -0.22 3.47
C TRP A 479 -7.35 -1.55 4.12
N GLN A 480 -6.34 -2.32 4.48
CA GLN A 480 -6.52 -3.52 5.30
C GLN A 480 -6.81 -3.09 6.74
N CYS A 481 -7.99 -3.47 7.24
CA CYS A 481 -8.48 -3.11 8.58
C CYS A 481 -8.82 -4.35 9.40
N ALA A 482 -9.83 -5.11 8.96
CA ALA A 482 -10.21 -6.35 9.62
C ALA A 482 -9.38 -7.53 9.11
N THR A 483 -9.14 -8.47 10.01
CA THR A 483 -8.43 -9.72 9.72
C THR A 483 -9.05 -10.83 10.56
N ILE A 484 -9.18 -12.01 9.96
CA ILE A 484 -9.56 -13.26 10.64
C ILE A 484 -8.44 -14.26 10.37
N GLN A 485 -7.69 -14.61 11.39
CA GLN A 485 -6.55 -15.51 11.27
C GLN A 485 -6.81 -16.80 12.04
N CYS A 486 -6.50 -17.93 11.41
CA CYS A 486 -6.66 -19.25 12.01
C CYS A 486 -5.31 -19.79 12.47
N ASP A 487 -5.19 -20.09 13.77
CA ASP A 487 -3.95 -20.51 14.42
C ASP A 487 -4.11 -21.86 15.14
N PHE A 488 -3.37 -22.85 14.64
CA PHE A 488 -3.22 -24.17 15.24
C PHE A 488 -1.92 -24.30 16.05
N THR A 489 -0.99 -23.35 15.86
CA THR A 489 0.38 -23.44 16.35
C THR A 489 0.51 -22.92 17.78
N LEU A 490 -0.05 -21.76 18.13
CA LEU A 490 0.10 -21.25 19.50
C LEU A 490 -0.63 -22.11 20.55
N PRO A 491 -1.82 -22.68 20.30
CA PRO A 491 -2.44 -23.63 21.22
C PRO A 491 -1.52 -24.84 21.55
N GLU A 492 -0.80 -25.35 20.56
CA GLU A 492 0.22 -26.41 20.74
C GLU A 492 1.38 -25.93 21.63
N ARG A 493 2.00 -24.79 21.28
CA ARG A 493 3.18 -24.26 21.98
C ARG A 493 2.89 -23.87 23.43
N PHE A 494 1.65 -23.49 23.74
CA PHE A 494 1.22 -23.13 25.10
C PHE A 494 0.59 -24.29 25.86
N ASP A 495 0.49 -25.49 25.27
CA ASP A 495 -0.18 -26.66 25.84
C ASP A 495 -1.62 -26.32 26.31
N LEU A 496 -2.37 -25.65 25.45
CA LEU A 496 -3.77 -25.34 25.71
C LEU A 496 -4.60 -26.59 25.48
N THR A 497 -5.44 -26.94 26.47
CA THR A 497 -6.28 -28.14 26.38
C THR A 497 -7.70 -27.90 26.90
N TYR A 498 -8.63 -28.73 26.46
CA TYR A 498 -9.98 -28.88 27.02
C TYR A 498 -10.33 -30.36 27.16
N ILE A 499 -11.32 -30.68 27.99
CA ILE A 499 -11.85 -32.04 28.16
C ILE A 499 -12.97 -32.28 27.16
N GLY A 500 -12.76 -33.26 26.27
CA GLY A 500 -13.69 -33.63 25.21
C GLY A 500 -14.92 -34.39 25.69
N THR A 501 -15.81 -34.74 24.76
CA THR A 501 -16.98 -35.58 25.03
C THR A 501 -16.61 -37.01 25.43
N ASP A 502 -15.43 -37.46 25.02
CA ASP A 502 -14.81 -38.74 25.37
C ASP A 502 -14.11 -38.75 26.74
N GLY A 503 -14.01 -37.59 27.39
CA GLY A 503 -13.31 -37.42 28.66
C GLY A 503 -11.79 -37.23 28.54
N GLU A 504 -11.24 -37.24 27.33
CA GLU A 504 -9.82 -37.07 27.06
C GLU A 504 -9.45 -35.59 26.89
N LYS A 505 -8.15 -35.29 26.93
CA LYS A 505 -7.64 -33.95 26.64
C LYS A 505 -7.51 -33.74 25.14
N HIS A 506 -8.16 -32.70 24.65
CA HIS A 506 -8.07 -32.24 23.27
C HIS A 506 -7.48 -30.84 23.21
N ARG A 507 -6.89 -30.48 22.07
CA ARG A 507 -6.35 -29.14 21.83
C ARG A 507 -7.39 -28.28 21.10
N PRO A 508 -7.65 -27.06 21.59
CA PRO A 508 -8.53 -26.14 20.90
C PRO A 508 -7.80 -25.46 19.73
N ILE A 509 -8.58 -24.79 18.88
CA ILE A 509 -8.10 -23.91 17.83
C ILE A 509 -8.25 -22.47 18.30
N MET A 510 -7.34 -21.59 17.90
CA MET A 510 -7.43 -20.17 18.20
C MET A 510 -7.66 -19.36 16.92
N LEU A 511 -8.70 -18.52 16.93
CA LEU A 511 -8.89 -17.47 15.93
C LEU A 511 -8.41 -16.15 16.51
N HIS A 512 -7.51 -15.47 15.78
CA HIS A 512 -7.17 -14.07 16.04
C HIS A 512 -8.01 -13.21 15.13
N ARG A 513 -8.61 -12.14 15.67
CA ARG A 513 -9.37 -11.25 14.83
C ARG A 513 -9.39 -9.81 15.33
N VAL A 514 -9.48 -8.91 14.37
CA VAL A 514 -9.77 -7.48 14.54
C VAL A 514 -10.89 -7.09 13.57
N ILE A 515 -11.75 -6.16 13.95
CA ILE A 515 -12.85 -5.64 13.13
C ILE A 515 -12.52 -4.26 12.58
N LEU A 516 -12.01 -3.37 13.43
CA LEU A 516 -11.53 -2.05 13.02
C LEU A 516 -10.03 -2.06 12.70
N GLY A 517 -9.28 -2.96 13.35
CA GLY A 517 -7.82 -2.97 13.31
C GLY A 517 -7.27 -2.04 14.39
N SER A 518 -6.29 -1.22 14.04
CA SER A 518 -5.84 -0.15 14.94
C SER A 518 -6.88 0.97 15.00
N ILE A 519 -7.24 1.40 16.20
CA ILE A 519 -8.12 2.55 16.44
C ILE A 519 -7.54 3.83 15.83
N GLU A 520 -6.22 4.02 15.92
CA GLU A 520 -5.49 5.11 15.28
C GLU A 520 -5.71 5.09 13.76
N ARG A 521 -5.39 3.95 13.12
CA ARG A 521 -5.56 3.80 11.66
C ARG A 521 -7.01 4.01 11.26
N PHE A 522 -7.96 3.40 11.96
CA PHE A 522 -9.38 3.50 11.64
C PHE A 522 -9.88 4.95 11.75
N ILE A 523 -9.53 5.68 12.82
CA ILE A 523 -9.83 7.11 12.94
C ILE A 523 -9.20 7.91 11.80
N GLY A 524 -7.97 7.59 11.41
CA GLY A 524 -7.32 8.14 10.21
C GLY A 524 -8.23 7.99 8.99
N ILE A 525 -8.66 6.76 8.70
CA ILE A 525 -9.56 6.44 7.58
C ILE A 525 -10.89 7.19 7.70
N LEU A 526 -11.51 7.27 8.89
CA LEU A 526 -12.75 8.01 9.10
C LEU A 526 -12.60 9.50 8.81
N ILE A 527 -11.50 10.12 9.22
CA ILE A 527 -11.23 11.54 8.94
C ILE A 527 -11.18 11.76 7.42
N GLU A 528 -10.47 10.91 6.67
CA GLU A 528 -10.33 11.08 5.22
C GLU A 528 -11.63 10.75 4.48
N HIS A 529 -12.34 9.70 4.91
CA HIS A 529 -13.61 9.26 4.35
C HIS A 529 -14.69 10.35 4.49
N TYR A 530 -14.81 10.95 5.67
CA TYR A 530 -15.79 12.02 5.93
C TYR A 530 -15.28 13.44 5.64
N ALA A 531 -14.03 13.60 5.20
CA ALA A 531 -13.37 14.90 5.06
C ALA A 531 -13.48 15.76 6.34
N GLY A 532 -13.41 15.12 7.51
CA GLY A 532 -13.56 15.75 8.83
C GLY A 532 -15.00 16.06 9.28
N ALA A 533 -16.00 15.85 8.41
CA ALA A 533 -17.41 16.05 8.73
C ALA A 533 -18.07 14.75 9.24
N PHE A 534 -17.70 14.34 10.46
CA PHE A 534 -18.17 13.09 11.06
C PHE A 534 -19.71 13.04 11.17
N PRO A 535 -20.31 11.84 11.06
CA PRO A 535 -21.70 11.62 11.46
C PRO A 535 -21.96 12.11 12.88
N THR A 536 -23.17 12.60 13.15
CA THR A 536 -23.53 13.23 14.44
C THR A 536 -23.18 12.39 15.65
N TRP A 537 -23.34 11.06 15.57
CA TRP A 537 -23.06 10.16 16.70
C TRP A 537 -21.55 10.05 17.03
N LEU A 538 -20.66 10.36 16.09
CA LEU A 538 -19.20 10.35 16.25
C LEU A 538 -18.61 11.75 16.48
N ALA A 539 -19.31 12.80 16.07
CA ALA A 539 -18.81 14.16 16.12
C ALA A 539 -18.49 14.59 17.57
N PRO A 540 -17.24 15.01 17.89
CA PRO A 540 -16.88 15.47 19.25
C PRO A 540 -17.66 16.70 19.72
N VAL A 541 -18.13 17.51 18.77
CA VAL A 541 -19.04 18.63 19.02
C VAL A 541 -20.25 18.42 18.12
N GLN A 542 -21.34 17.95 18.71
CA GLN A 542 -22.55 17.59 17.97
C GLN A 542 -23.42 18.80 17.67
N VAL A 543 -23.52 19.74 18.61
CA VAL A 543 -24.34 20.95 18.51
C VAL A 543 -23.55 22.15 19.04
N LYS A 544 -23.68 23.29 18.36
CA LYS A 544 -23.24 24.60 18.87
C LYS A 544 -24.44 25.54 18.89
N VAL A 545 -24.80 26.02 20.08
CA VAL A 545 -25.87 27.02 20.24
C VAL A 545 -25.26 28.39 19.99
N LEU A 546 -25.85 29.14 19.05
CA LEU A 546 -25.44 30.50 18.69
C LEU A 546 -26.54 31.47 19.14
N ILE A 547 -26.14 32.55 19.81
CA ILE A 547 -27.02 33.64 20.20
C ILE A 547 -26.84 34.83 19.27
N VAL A 548 -27.90 35.60 19.06
CA VAL A 548 -27.84 36.86 18.29
C VAL A 548 -27.48 38.03 19.21
N THR A 549 -27.94 37.98 20.46
CA THR A 549 -27.71 39.02 21.48
C THR A 549 -27.43 38.39 22.84
N ASP A 550 -26.73 39.12 23.71
CA ASP A 550 -26.36 38.66 25.05
C ASP A 550 -27.59 38.35 25.95
N ASP A 551 -28.74 39.00 25.69
CA ASP A 551 -30.00 38.74 26.40
C ASP A 551 -30.47 37.27 26.29
N GLN A 552 -30.01 36.53 25.28
CA GLN A 552 -30.35 35.12 25.05
C GLN A 552 -29.40 34.15 25.75
N LEU A 553 -28.33 34.65 26.40
CA LEU A 553 -27.25 33.82 26.93
C LEU A 553 -27.73 32.80 27.97
N GLU A 554 -28.61 33.21 28.88
CA GLU A 554 -29.15 32.31 29.91
C GLU A 554 -29.97 31.18 29.28
N TYR A 555 -30.88 31.52 28.36
CA TYR A 555 -31.67 30.54 27.62
C TYR A 555 -30.79 29.57 26.80
N ALA A 556 -29.78 30.10 26.11
CA ALA A 556 -28.85 29.29 25.33
C ALA A 556 -28.05 28.30 26.20
N ARG A 557 -27.67 28.68 27.42
CA ARG A 557 -27.04 27.77 28.39
C ARG A 557 -27.99 26.66 28.82
N THR A 558 -29.25 26.99 29.12
CA THR A 558 -30.27 25.98 29.43
C THR A 558 -30.45 24.99 28.28
N VAL A 559 -30.46 25.46 27.03
CA VAL A 559 -30.55 24.58 25.85
C VAL A 559 -29.30 23.72 25.67
N ALA A 560 -28.11 24.22 26.02
CA ALA A 560 -26.86 23.48 25.89
C ALA A 560 -26.64 22.41 26.99
N GLU A 561 -27.31 22.56 28.15
CA GLU A 561 -27.28 21.59 29.25
C GLU A 561 -28.32 20.46 29.09
N ALA A 562 -29.35 20.69 28.28
CA ALA A 562 -30.42 19.73 27.97
C ALA A 562 -30.00 18.72 26.91
#